data_AF-A0A8H5M460-F1
#
_entry.id   AF-A0A8H5M460-F1
#
_cell.length_a   1.000
_cell.length_b   1.000
_cell.length_c   1.000
_cell.angle_alpha   90.00
_cell.angle_beta   90.00
_cell.angle_gamma   90.00
#
_symmetry.space_group_name_H-M   'P 1'
#
loop_
_entity.id
_entity.type
_entity.pdbx_description
1 polymer ?
#
loop_
_entity_poly.entity_id
_entity_poly.type
_entity_poly.pdbx_seq_one_letter_code
_entity_poly.pdbx_strand_id
1 'polypeptide(L)' 'MAHSLSSECTPLKLEYDSCFNAWFEGYLEPAVTASASPTKREEYSRHHAAIFQEKCGKIWESYRECVQVCIIRLYGHIDI' A
#
# COMPACT_ATOMS: atom_id res chain seq x y z
N MET A 1 -16.69 0.96 1.70
CA MET A 1 -15.23 1.05 1.93
C MET A 1 -14.98 1.13 3.43
N ALA A 2 -13.84 0.66 3.92
CA ALA A 2 -13.54 0.62 5.35
C ALA A 2 -13.05 1.98 5.87
N HIS A 3 -13.39 2.31 7.12
CA HIS A 3 -12.84 3.48 7.82
C HIS A 3 -11.39 3.23 8.27
N SER A 4 -10.60 4.30 8.42
CA SER A 4 -9.25 4.22 9.00
C SER A 4 -9.32 4.19 10.53
N LEU A 5 -8.17 3.94 11.19
CA LEU A 5 -8.01 3.98 12.64
C LEU A 5 -8.42 5.35 13.23
N SER A 6 -8.21 6.43 12.49
CA SER A 6 -8.70 7.76 12.82
C SER A 6 -9.60 8.30 11.70
N SER A 7 -10.63 9.06 12.07
CA SER A 7 -11.54 9.70 11.12
C SER A 7 -10.79 10.66 10.19
N GLU A 8 -9.75 11.34 10.68
CA GLU A 8 -8.93 12.27 9.89
C GLU A 8 -8.17 11.59 8.75
N CYS A 9 -7.79 10.32 8.91
CA CYS A 9 -7.08 9.55 7.88
C CYS A 9 -8.02 8.81 6.93
N THR A 10 -9.33 8.82 7.16
CA THR A 10 -10.29 8.07 6.33
C THR A 10 -10.34 8.56 4.89
N PRO A 11 -10.37 9.88 4.58
CA PRO A 11 -10.35 10.34 3.18
C PRO A 11 -9.10 9.87 2.42
N LEU A 12 -7.92 9.97 3.04
CA LEU A 12 -6.66 9.48 2.47
C LEU A 12 -6.67 7.97 2.23
N LYS A 13 -7.28 7.21 3.15
CA LYS A 13 -7.46 5.77 2.99
C LYS A 13 -8.32 5.44 1.77
N LEU A 14 -9.44 6.13 1.57
CA LEU A 14 -10.34 5.87 0.45
C LEU A 14 -9.63 6.10 -0.89
N GLU A 15 -8.85 7.18 -0.99
CA GLU A 15 -8.06 7.49 -2.17
C GLU A 15 -6.97 6.43 -2.41
N TYR A 16 -6.24 6.05 -1.36
CA TYR A 16 -5.24 5.00 -1.41
C TYR A 16 -5.84 3.65 -1.83
N ASP A 17 -6.93 3.23 -1.19
CA ASP A 17 -7.61 1.95 -1.46
C ASP A 17 -8.07 1.91 -2.93
N SER A 18 -8.60 3.02 -3.47
CA SER A 18 -8.99 3.11 -4.88
C SER A 18 -7.79 2.96 -5.82
N CYS A 19 -6.67 3.65 -5.55
CA CYS A 19 -5.46 3.53 -6.39
C CYS A 19 -4.87 2.12 -6.31
N PHE A 20 -4.76 1.58 -5.10
CA PHE A 20 -4.24 0.24 -4.85
C PHE A 20 -5.07 -0.81 -5.55
N ASN A 21 -6.41 -0.78 -5.43
CA ASN A 21 -7.27 -1.77 -6.07
C ASN A 21 -7.12 -1.75 -7.60
N ALA A 22 -7.06 -0.57 -8.23
CA ALA A 22 -6.82 -0.45 -9.66
C ALA A 22 -5.45 -0.99 -10.10
N TRP A 23 -4.41 -0.80 -9.28
CA TRP A 23 -3.09 -1.42 -9.52
C TRP A 23 -3.13 -2.95 -9.30
N PHE A 24 -3.87 -3.40 -8.28
CA PHE A 24 -3.89 -4.77 -7.81
C PHE A 24 -4.68 -5.72 -8.73
N GLU A 25 -5.72 -5.22 -9.41
CA GLU A 25 -6.46 -5.97 -10.43
C GLU A 25 -5.55 -6.54 -11.52
N GLY A 26 -4.46 -5.83 -11.87
CA GLY A 26 -3.45 -6.29 -12.83
C GLY A 26 -2.29 -7.10 -12.23
N TYR A 27 -2.27 -7.30 -10.92
CA TYR A 27 -1.14 -7.90 -10.19
C TYR A 27 -1.32 -9.40 -9.90
N LEU A 28 -2.51 -9.84 -9.48
CA LEU A 28 -2.68 -11.16 -8.84
C LEU A 28 -2.36 -12.38 -9.72
N GLU A 29 -3.11 -12.59 -10.80
CA GLU A 29 -2.95 -13.78 -11.65
C GLU A 29 -1.53 -13.87 -12.29
N PRO A 30 -0.94 -12.76 -12.78
CA PRO A 30 0.41 -12.80 -13.30
C PRO A 30 1.47 -13.04 -12.21
N ALA A 31 1.25 -12.56 -10.97
CA ALA A 31 2.16 -12.82 -9.85
C ALA A 31 2.25 -14.31 -9.51
N VAL A 32 1.11 -15.01 -9.50
CA VAL A 32 1.06 -16.46 -9.24
C VAL A 32 1.86 -17.21 -10.30
N THR A 33 1.71 -16.84 -11.57
CA THR A 33 2.47 -17.44 -12.67
C THR A 33 3.98 -17.16 -12.55
N ALA A 34 4.36 -15.92 -12.22
CA ALA A 34 5.75 -15.53 -12.04
C ALA A 34 6.42 -16.25 -10.85
N SER A 35 5.64 -16.63 -9.83
CA SER A 35 6.13 -17.32 -8.62
C SER A 35 6.74 -18.70 -8.86
N ALA A 36 6.47 -19.31 -10.02
CA ALA A 36 7.05 -20.59 -10.44
C ALA A 36 8.58 -20.56 -10.60
N SER A 37 9.20 -19.37 -10.68
CA SER A 37 10.65 -19.20 -10.74
C SER A 37 11.10 -18.03 -9.84
N PRO A 38 12.16 -18.19 -9.02
CA PRO A 38 12.66 -17.11 -8.18
C PRO A 38 13.03 -15.84 -8.95
N THR A 39 13.70 -15.98 -10.10
CA THR A 39 14.14 -14.86 -10.93
C THR A 39 12.96 -14.12 -11.55
N LYS A 40 11.99 -14.86 -12.12
CA LYS A 40 10.77 -14.26 -12.70
C LYS A 40 9.94 -13.55 -11.63
N ARG A 41 9.81 -14.14 -10.45
CA ARG A 41 9.13 -13.52 -9.30
C ARG A 41 9.80 -12.20 -8.92
N GLU A 42 11.13 -12.16 -8.87
CA GLU A 42 11.86 -10.95 -8.49
C GLU A 42 11.72 -9.83 -9.55
N GLU A 43 11.89 -10.17 -10.83
CA GLU A 43 11.68 -9.22 -11.94
C GLU A 43 10.27 -8.67 -11.96
N TYR A 44 9.28 -9.55 -11.81
CA TYR A 44 7.87 -9.20 -11.75
C TYR A 44 7.58 -8.25 -10.58
N SER A 45 8.05 -8.59 -9.37
CA SER A 45 7.89 -7.75 -8.18
C SER A 45 8.56 -6.38 -8.34
N ARG A 46 9.77 -6.31 -8.90
CA ARG A 46 10.45 -5.02 -9.15
C ARG A 46 9.68 -4.15 -10.14
N HIS A 47 9.22 -4.74 -11.24
CA HIS A 47 8.46 -4.01 -12.26
C HIS A 47 7.16 -3.43 -11.69
N HIS A 48 6.38 -4.26 -10.99
CA HIS A 48 5.12 -3.83 -10.40
C HIS A 48 5.30 -2.86 -9.22
N ALA A 49 6.39 -2.98 -8.46
CA ALA A 49 6.76 -1.99 -7.46
C ALA A 49 7.06 -0.62 -8.07
N ALA A 50 7.73 -0.56 -9.23
CA ALA A 50 7.97 0.69 -9.94
C ALA A 50 6.65 1.33 -10.41
N ILE A 51 5.74 0.54 -10.98
CA ILE A 51 4.40 1.01 -11.39
C ILE A 51 3.61 1.52 -10.17
N PHE A 52 3.66 0.79 -9.06
CA PHE A 52 2.99 1.21 -7.83
C PHE A 52 3.54 2.54 -7.33
N GLN A 53 4.87 2.70 -7.28
CA GLN A 53 5.50 3.93 -6.81
C GLN A 53 5.14 5.13 -7.70
N GLU A 54 5.11 4.94 -9.02
CA GLU A 54 4.72 5.97 -9.98
C GLU A 54 3.25 6.40 -9.79
N LYS A 55 2.33 5.44 -9.64
CA LYS A 55 0.89 5.70 -9.63
C LYS A 55 0.32 6.03 -8.25
N CYS A 56 0.70 5.27 -7.23
CA CYS A 56 0.09 5.30 -5.90
C CYS A 56 1.07 5.74 -4.80
N GLY A 57 2.36 5.87 -5.09
CA GLY A 57 3.41 6.11 -4.07
C GLY A 57 3.14 7.33 -3.18
N LYS A 58 2.81 8.48 -3.79
CA LYS A 58 2.50 9.70 -3.02
C LYS A 58 1.24 9.58 -2.15
N ILE A 59 0.19 8.95 -2.68
CA ILE A 59 -1.07 8.74 -1.97
C ILE A 59 -0.85 7.81 -0.77
N TRP A 60 -0.07 6.75 -0.99
CA TRP A 60 0.35 5.82 0.06
C TRP A 60 1.16 6.54 1.16
N GLU A 61 2.13 7.38 0.78
CA GLU A 61 2.93 8.17 1.73
C GLU A 61 2.04 9.06 2.61
N SER A 62 1.15 9.84 2.01
CA SER A 62 0.23 10.71 2.76
C SER A 62 -0.68 9.93 3.72
N TYR A 63 -1.26 8.81 3.27
CA TYR A 63 -2.09 7.96 4.12
C TYR A 63 -1.28 7.34 5.27
N ARG A 64 -0.10 6.79 4.97
CA ARG A 64 0.78 6.14 5.95
C ARG A 64 1.22 7.10 7.04
N GLU A 65 1.65 8.31 6.68
CA GLU A 65 2.07 9.34 7.62
C GLU A 65 0.94 9.72 8.58
N CYS A 66 -0.29 9.92 8.06
CA CYS A 66 -1.46 10.21 8.88
C CYS A 66 -1.71 9.10 9.91
N VAL A 67 -1.69 7.83 9.48
CA VAL A 67 -1.92 6.69 10.37
C VAL A 67 -0.80 6.52 11.38
N GLN A 68 0.46 6.73 10.99
CA GLN A 68 1.60 6.66 11.90
C GLN A 68 1.47 7.68 13.04
N VAL A 69 1.11 8.93 12.73
CA VAL A 69 0.86 9.95 13.75
C VAL A 69 -0.27 9.52 14.69
N CYS A 70 -1.34 8.93 14.15
CA CYS A 70 -2.45 8.42 14.97
C CYS A 70 -2.00 7.28 15.89
N ILE A 71 -1.23 6.32 15.38
CA ILE A 71 -0.71 5.19 16.17
C ILE A 71 0.17 5.71 17.31
N ILE A 72 1.09 6.64 17.03
CA ILE A 72 1.97 7.24 18.05
C ILE A 72 1.12 7.94 19.13
N ARG A 73 0.06 8.66 18.75
CA ARG A 73 -0.83 9.33 19.71
C ARG A 73 -1.62 8.35 20.57
N LEU A 74 -2.06 7.22 20.00
CA LEU A 74 -2.92 6.24 20.69
C LEU A 74 -2.13 5.22 21.53
N TYR A 75 -0.90 4.90 21.13
CA TYR A 75 -0.12 3.81 21.69
C TYR A 75 1.31 4.20 22.08
N GLY A 76 1.62 5.50 22.15
CA GLY A 76 2.95 6.07 22.36
C GLY A 76 3.64 5.83 23.72
N HIS A 77 3.53 4.62 24.26
CA HIS A 77 4.52 4.07 25.18
C HIS A 77 4.85 2.62 24.78
N ILE A 78 5.49 2.45 23.61
CA ILE A 78 6.22 1.24 23.28
C ILE A 78 7.57 1.70 22.74
N ASP A 79 8.59 1.58 23.59
CA ASP A 79 10.00 1.75 23.22
C ASP A 79 10.35 0.77 22.07
N ILE A 80 11.04 1.28 21.05
CA ILE A 80 11.70 0.51 19.99
C ILE A 80 13.00 -0.07 20.52
#